data_AF-A0A7S1DCS7-F1
#
_entry.id   AF-A0A7S1DCS7-F1
#
_cell.length_a   1.000
_cell.length_b   1.000
_cell.length_c   1.000
_cell.angle_alpha   90.00
_cell.angle_beta   90.00
_cell.angle_gamma   90.00
#
_symmetry.space_group_name_H-M   'P 1'
#
loop_
_entity.id
_entity.type
_entity.pdbx_description
1 polymer ?
#
loop_
_entity_poly.entity_id
_entity_poly.type
_entity_poly.pdbx_seq_one_letter_code
_entity_poly.pdbx_strand_id
1 'polypeptide(L)'
;MVTVGMAAFRLGKIWSAHQCLAEVCSGRVRELLAQGVTGRYTDKNAEQEKAEKRRQVPYHQHIHMDLLEACHLISAMLLEVPNMAAAEDRRSRPISKYFRKHHDIYDRQVFTGPPEQTRDFVMRASKALRRGDWKTCANYLTSMDVWKLVPGDNMVEKIKTMLLEKIKLEGLRTYLFAFSSQYDSLSLTQLCGMFEMTKTEVHSVVSKMMINRELYASWDQPTETIVLRKVEPTSLQKMALQFAEKAASLVEANERLLDATSGSYGYKDDNWKSGDGYHHHHHHHHHHHNHNQRMVGGQGRHHHHQHHRSGGGKSRGGGRNRSMGNRRN
;
A
#
# COMPACT_ATOMS: atom_id res chain seq x y z
N MET A 1 7.43 19.11 1.22
CA MET A 1 6.83 17.92 0.57
C MET A 1 5.31 17.88 0.74
N VAL A 2 4.78 17.93 1.96
CA VAL A 2 3.32 17.89 2.22
C VAL A 2 2.54 19.02 1.54
N THR A 3 3.03 20.26 1.61
CA THR A 3 2.41 21.42 0.95
C THR A 3 2.37 21.26 -0.58
N VAL A 4 3.42 20.69 -1.17
CA VAL A 4 3.48 20.36 -2.61
C VAL A 4 2.49 19.26 -2.96
N GLY A 5 2.37 18.22 -2.12
CA GLY A 5 1.37 17.17 -2.30
C GLY A 5 -0.06 17.71 -2.25
N MET A 6 -0.36 18.60 -1.30
CA MET A 6 -1.66 19.28 -1.23
C MET A 6 -1.89 20.21 -2.41
N ALA A 7 -0.86 20.92 -2.90
CA ALA A 7 -0.96 21.74 -4.11
C ALA A 7 -1.22 20.87 -5.36
N ALA A 8 -0.56 19.72 -5.49
CA ALA A 8 -0.81 18.77 -6.57
C ALA A 8 -2.24 18.23 -6.54
N PHE A 9 -2.79 17.97 -5.34
CA PHE A 9 -4.18 17.57 -5.16
C PHE A 9 -5.15 18.67 -5.60
N ARG A 10 -4.88 19.94 -5.22
CA ARG A 10 -5.65 21.11 -5.64
C ARG A 10 -5.70 21.30 -7.16
N LEU A 11 -4.65 20.91 -7.87
CA LEU A 11 -4.56 20.95 -9.33
C LEU A 11 -5.15 19.70 -10.03
N GLY A 12 -5.70 18.75 -9.27
CA GLY A 12 -6.28 17.52 -9.82
C GLY A 12 -5.27 16.45 -10.25
N LYS A 13 -3.99 16.62 -9.90
CA LYS A 13 -2.93 15.63 -10.19
C LYS A 13 -2.88 14.56 -9.09
N ILE A 14 -3.86 13.66 -9.11
CA ILE A 14 -4.07 12.64 -8.07
C ILE A 14 -2.86 11.71 -7.92
N TRP A 15 -2.27 11.26 -9.03
CA TRP A 15 -1.11 10.36 -8.99
C TRP A 15 0.09 10.97 -8.26
N SER A 16 0.47 12.18 -8.66
CA SER A 16 1.59 12.91 -8.03
C SER A 16 1.29 13.27 -6.58
N ALA A 17 0.04 13.64 -6.26
CA ALA A 17 -0.38 13.91 -4.89
C ALA A 17 -0.23 12.66 -4.02
N HIS A 18 -0.69 11.50 -4.50
CA HIS A 18 -0.55 10.25 -3.77
C HIS A 18 0.91 9.89 -3.50
N GLN A 19 1.78 9.97 -4.51
CA GLN A 19 3.20 9.65 -4.37
C GLN A 19 3.90 10.54 -3.32
N CYS A 20 3.67 11.86 -3.36
CA CYS A 20 4.27 12.77 -2.38
C CYS A 20 3.74 12.60 -0.95
N LEU A 21 2.48 12.15 -0.81
CA LEU A 21 1.82 12.02 0.49
C LEU A 21 1.96 10.62 1.10
N ALA A 22 2.25 9.59 0.29
CA ALA A 22 2.33 8.20 0.74
C ALA A 22 3.41 7.97 1.79
N GLU A 23 4.60 8.55 1.62
CA GLU A 23 5.70 8.41 2.58
C GLU A 23 5.38 9.07 3.93
N VAL A 24 4.73 10.22 3.89
CA VAL A 24 4.44 11.01 5.10
C VAL A 24 3.26 10.42 5.87
N CYS A 25 2.20 10.00 5.17
CA CYS A 25 0.96 9.52 5.80
C CYS A 25 1.03 8.06 6.27
N SER A 26 1.99 7.26 5.78
CA SER A 26 2.14 5.85 6.17
C SER A 26 2.75 5.65 7.57
N GLY A 27 3.18 6.72 8.26
CA GLY A 27 3.95 6.66 9.51
C GLY A 27 3.43 7.58 10.62
N ARG A 28 4.35 8.00 11.50
CA ARG A 28 4.09 8.90 12.64
C ARG A 28 3.92 10.34 12.15
N VAL A 29 2.83 10.62 11.45
CA VAL A 29 2.60 11.88 10.70
C VAL A 29 2.80 13.12 11.57
N ARG A 30 2.36 13.11 12.84
CA ARG A 30 2.53 14.26 13.75
C ARG A 30 3.99 14.49 14.14
N GLU A 31 4.78 13.42 14.29
CA GLU A 31 6.22 13.53 14.59
C GLU A 31 7.00 14.02 13.37
N LEU A 32 6.68 13.46 12.20
CA LEU A 32 7.35 13.81 10.94
C LEU A 32 7.10 15.27 10.54
N LEU A 33 5.95 15.84 10.94
CA LEU A 33 5.62 17.24 10.74
C LEU A 33 6.09 18.15 11.88
N ALA A 34 6.72 17.61 12.92
CA ALA A 34 7.08 18.33 14.14
C ALA A 34 5.89 19.06 14.80
N GLN A 35 4.67 18.55 14.62
CA GLN A 35 3.44 19.14 15.18
C GLN A 35 3.01 18.46 16.48
N GLY A 36 3.70 17.38 16.87
CA GLY A 36 3.50 16.71 18.15
C GLY A 36 4.27 15.41 18.23
N VAL A 37 4.24 14.80 19.41
CA VAL A 37 4.83 13.48 19.64
C VAL A 37 3.73 12.43 19.44
N THR A 38 3.99 11.39 18.65
CA THR A 38 3.07 10.26 18.44
C THR A 38 3.75 8.99 18.90
N GLY A 39 3.61 8.68 20.18
CA GLY A 39 4.15 7.46 20.77
C GLY A 39 3.73 7.35 22.23
N ARG A 40 3.40 6.13 22.66
CA ARG A 40 3.26 5.82 24.08
C ARG A 40 4.62 6.03 24.74
N TYR A 41 4.61 6.52 25.98
CA TYR A 41 5.75 6.81 26.87
C TYR A 41 6.81 5.70 27.02
N THR A 42 6.67 4.56 26.36
CA THR A 42 7.45 3.33 26.58
C THR A 42 8.72 3.20 25.74
N ASP A 43 8.89 3.94 24.63
CA ASP A 43 10.03 3.72 23.70
C ASP A 43 11.04 4.89 23.61
N LYS A 44 10.87 5.99 24.37
CA LYS A 44 11.71 7.19 24.22
C LYS A 44 12.41 7.59 25.52
N ASN A 45 13.70 7.91 25.43
CA ASN A 45 14.45 8.52 26.53
C ASN A 45 13.98 9.97 26.76
N ALA A 46 13.87 10.38 28.03
CA ALA A 46 13.39 11.71 28.43
C ALA A 46 14.19 12.88 27.78
N GLU A 47 15.47 12.68 27.47
CA GLU A 47 16.30 13.66 26.79
C GLU A 47 15.93 13.83 25.30
N GLN A 48 15.55 12.74 24.62
CA GLN A 48 15.13 12.78 23.23
C GLN A 48 13.77 13.47 23.10
N GLU A 49 12.85 13.23 24.03
CA GLU A 49 11.55 13.91 24.05
C GLU A 49 11.68 15.43 24.28
N LYS A 50 12.59 15.85 25.18
CA LYS A 50 12.87 17.27 25.40
C LYS A 50 13.49 17.93 24.17
N ALA A 51 14.34 17.23 23.43
CA ALA A 51 14.90 17.72 22.17
C ALA A 51 13.85 17.79 21.04
N GLU A 52 12.96 16.80 20.95
CA GLU A 52 11.84 16.81 19.99
C GLU A 52 10.86 17.95 20.27
N LYS A 53 10.50 18.18 21.54
CA LYS A 53 9.63 19.29 21.95
C LYS A 53 10.22 20.67 21.60
N ARG A 54 11.54 20.81 21.65
CA ARG A 54 12.24 22.03 21.21
C ARG A 54 12.23 22.24 19.70
N ARG A 55 12.07 21.18 18.91
CA ARG A 55 12.00 21.23 17.45
C ARG A 55 10.57 21.38 16.92
N GLN A 56 9.57 21.45 17.80
CA GLN A 56 8.18 21.57 17.40
C GLN A 56 7.91 22.91 16.74
N VAL A 57 7.11 22.87 15.66
CA VAL A 57 6.66 24.08 15.00
C VAL A 57 5.56 24.77 15.82
N PRO A 58 5.51 26.11 15.83
CA PRO A 58 4.42 26.85 16.46
C PRO A 58 3.04 26.50 15.87
N TYR A 59 1.99 26.63 16.68
CA TYR A 59 0.63 26.21 16.32
C TYR A 59 0.09 26.85 15.03
N HIS A 60 0.40 28.11 14.76
CA HIS A 60 -0.05 28.80 13.54
C HIS A 60 0.62 28.29 12.26
N GLN A 61 1.67 27.47 12.37
CA GLN A 61 2.31 26.77 11.24
C GLN A 61 1.85 25.31 11.13
N HIS A 62 0.92 24.86 11.98
CA HIS A 62 0.40 23.51 11.92
C HIS A 62 -0.48 23.34 10.68
N ILE A 63 -0.33 22.18 10.05
CA ILE A 63 -1.16 21.74 8.94
C ILE A 63 -2.23 20.84 9.54
N HIS A 64 -3.49 21.05 9.15
CA HIS A 64 -4.57 20.23 9.68
C HIS A 64 -4.40 18.75 9.30
N MET A 65 -4.27 17.89 10.30
CA MET A 65 -3.97 16.47 10.11
C MET A 65 -5.09 15.75 9.37
N ASP A 66 -6.35 16.07 9.68
CA ASP A 66 -7.49 15.41 9.03
C ASP A 66 -7.64 15.84 7.57
N LEU A 67 -7.21 17.05 7.21
CA LEU A 67 -7.21 17.51 5.82
C LEU A 67 -6.13 16.77 5.04
N LEU A 68 -4.94 16.62 5.64
CA LEU A 68 -3.84 15.86 5.06
C LEU A 68 -4.24 14.39 4.84
N GLU A 69 -4.82 13.76 5.86
CA GLU A 69 -5.30 12.38 5.79
C GLU A 69 -6.43 12.23 4.77
N ALA A 70 -7.39 13.16 4.71
CA ALA A 70 -8.43 13.17 3.68
C ALA A 70 -7.84 13.20 2.26
N CYS A 71 -6.93 14.15 1.98
CA CYS A 71 -6.29 14.29 0.67
C CYS A 71 -5.53 13.02 0.27
N HIS A 72 -4.80 12.41 1.21
CA HIS A 72 -4.08 11.17 0.96
C HIS A 72 -5.03 9.99 0.70
N LEU A 73 -6.02 9.79 1.57
CA LEU A 73 -6.97 8.67 1.46
C LEU A 73 -7.86 8.79 0.23
N ILE A 74 -8.33 9.99 -0.13
CA ILE A 74 -9.11 10.20 -1.36
C ILE A 74 -8.24 9.91 -2.60
N SER A 75 -7.00 10.39 -2.60
CA SER A 75 -6.07 10.10 -3.71
C SER A 75 -5.77 8.60 -3.81
N ALA A 76 -5.57 7.93 -2.67
CA ALA A 76 -5.37 6.48 -2.63
C ALA A 76 -6.62 5.73 -3.11
N MET A 77 -7.83 6.13 -2.67
CA MET A 77 -9.10 5.52 -3.06
C MET A 77 -9.31 5.56 -4.57
N LEU A 78 -9.10 6.72 -5.21
CA LEU A 78 -9.30 6.87 -6.66
C LEU A 78 -8.32 6.03 -7.49
N LEU A 79 -7.17 5.64 -6.94
CA LEU A 79 -6.18 4.79 -7.60
C LEU A 79 -6.35 3.30 -7.27
N GLU A 80 -6.66 2.99 -6.02
CA GLU A 80 -6.79 1.62 -5.54
C GLU A 80 -8.12 0.99 -5.89
N VAL A 81 -9.24 1.70 -5.86
CA VAL A 81 -10.55 1.08 -6.11
C VAL A 81 -10.66 0.48 -7.52
N PRO A 82 -10.28 1.17 -8.60
CA PRO A 82 -10.24 0.57 -9.93
C PRO A 82 -9.21 -0.56 -10.03
N ASN A 83 -8.05 -0.39 -9.38
CA ASN A 83 -7.00 -1.41 -9.34
C ASN A 83 -7.45 -2.68 -8.60
N MET A 84 -8.26 -2.54 -7.55
CA MET A 84 -8.88 -3.63 -6.79
C MET A 84 -9.89 -4.39 -7.62
N ALA A 85 -10.76 -3.67 -8.34
CA ALA A 85 -11.75 -4.26 -9.22
C ALA A 85 -11.08 -5.02 -10.38
N ALA A 86 -10.03 -4.45 -10.99
CA ALA A 86 -9.23 -5.14 -12.00
C ALA A 86 -8.42 -6.33 -11.44
N ALA A 87 -8.09 -6.29 -10.13
CA ALA A 87 -7.23 -7.28 -9.50
C ALA A 87 -7.94 -8.57 -9.03
N GLU A 88 -9.27 -8.62 -9.04
CA GLU A 88 -9.98 -9.90 -8.81
C GLU A 88 -9.58 -10.94 -9.86
N ASP A 89 -9.18 -10.51 -11.06
CA ASP A 89 -8.70 -11.38 -12.15
C ASP A 89 -7.19 -11.41 -12.34
N ARG A 90 -6.46 -10.37 -11.95
CA ARG A 90 -4.99 -10.27 -12.09
C ARG A 90 -4.38 -9.95 -10.73
N ARG A 91 -3.32 -10.64 -10.30
CA ARG A 91 -2.60 -10.29 -9.06
C ARG A 91 -1.96 -8.90 -9.18
N SER A 92 -2.74 -7.84 -9.03
CA SER A 92 -2.22 -6.48 -9.11
C SER A 92 -1.52 -6.15 -7.80
N ARG A 93 -0.34 -5.54 -7.92
CA ARG A 93 0.42 -5.06 -6.77
C ARG A 93 -0.36 -3.90 -6.14
N PRO A 94 -0.54 -3.89 -4.81
CA PRO A 94 -1.15 -2.74 -4.15
C PRO A 94 -0.23 -1.52 -4.32
N ILE A 95 -0.80 -0.43 -4.80
CA ILE A 95 -0.22 0.90 -4.94
C ILE A 95 -0.04 1.51 -3.54
N SER A 96 -1.05 1.38 -2.67
CA SER A 96 -1.02 1.85 -1.29
C SER A 96 -1.35 0.73 -0.31
N LYS A 97 -0.32 0.24 0.39
CA LYS A 97 -0.48 -0.72 1.49
C LYS A 97 -1.27 -0.12 2.67
N TYR A 98 -1.11 1.19 2.91
CA TYR A 98 -1.80 1.90 3.99
C TYR A 98 -3.31 1.90 3.78
N PHE A 99 -3.77 2.33 2.59
CA PHE A 99 -5.18 2.32 2.26
C PHE A 99 -5.78 0.91 2.30
N ARG A 100 -5.08 -0.08 1.69
CA ARG A 100 -5.56 -1.47 1.67
C ARG A 100 -5.76 -2.05 3.06
N LYS A 101 -4.82 -1.82 3.97
CA LYS A 101 -4.94 -2.26 5.37
C LYS A 101 -6.18 -1.66 6.03
N HIS A 102 -6.45 -0.37 5.84
CA HIS A 102 -7.61 0.27 6.43
C HIS A 102 -8.93 -0.18 5.81
N HIS A 103 -8.94 -0.42 4.50
CA HIS A 103 -10.08 -1.01 3.79
C HIS A 103 -10.37 -2.42 4.29
N ASP A 104 -9.36 -3.28 4.44
CA ASP A 104 -9.51 -4.65 4.94
C ASP A 104 -10.01 -4.68 6.39
N ILE A 105 -9.53 -3.78 7.24
CA ILE A 105 -10.04 -3.63 8.61
C ILE A 105 -11.52 -3.23 8.60
N TYR A 106 -11.89 -2.27 7.75
CA TYR A 106 -13.27 -1.81 7.61
C TYR A 106 -14.19 -2.89 7.02
N ASP A 107 -13.71 -3.71 6.09
CA ASP A 107 -14.47 -4.83 5.53
C ASP A 107 -14.71 -5.97 6.53
N ARG A 108 -13.76 -6.18 7.46
CA ARG A 108 -13.91 -7.17 8.53
C ARG A 108 -14.82 -6.71 9.66
N GLN A 109 -15.14 -5.43 9.75
CA GLN A 109 -16.07 -4.92 10.75
C GLN A 109 -17.50 -5.34 10.42
N VAL A 110 -18.10 -6.13 11.32
CA VAL A 110 -19.47 -6.65 11.17
C VAL A 110 -20.52 -5.55 11.32
N PHE A 111 -20.22 -4.52 12.12
CA PHE A 111 -21.09 -3.37 12.33
C PHE A 111 -20.39 -2.10 11.84
N THR A 112 -21.00 -1.44 10.84
CA THR A 112 -20.56 -0.15 10.34
C THR A 112 -21.64 0.89 10.67
N GLY A 113 -21.36 1.74 11.66
CA GLY A 113 -22.23 2.87 12.00
C GLY A 113 -22.25 3.97 10.93
N PRO A 114 -23.02 5.06 11.15
CA PRO A 114 -22.87 6.29 10.38
C PRO A 114 -21.41 6.78 10.42
N PRO A 115 -20.87 7.31 9.31
CA PRO A 115 -19.51 7.81 9.29
C PRO A 115 -19.40 9.07 10.16
N GLU A 116 -18.53 9.03 11.16
CA GLU A 116 -18.24 10.19 12.03
C GLU A 116 -16.85 10.75 11.74
N GLN A 117 -15.87 9.88 11.46
CA GLN A 117 -14.51 10.27 11.16
C GLN A 117 -14.27 10.40 9.66
N THR A 118 -13.39 11.33 9.25
CA THR A 118 -12.93 11.53 7.87
C THR A 118 -12.55 10.22 7.17
N ARG A 119 -11.87 9.33 7.91
CA ARG A 119 -11.50 8.01 7.42
C ARG A 119 -12.72 7.15 7.07
N ASP A 120 -13.75 7.14 7.91
CA ASP A 120 -14.96 6.33 7.68
C ASP A 120 -15.77 6.84 6.50
N PHE A 121 -15.82 8.17 6.29
CA PHE A 121 -16.40 8.75 5.07
C PHE A 121 -15.73 8.21 3.81
N VAL A 122 -14.38 8.16 3.78
CA VAL A 122 -13.64 7.64 2.62
C VAL A 122 -13.83 6.12 2.46
N MET A 123 -13.82 5.35 3.54
CA MET A 123 -14.00 3.89 3.46
C MET A 123 -15.41 3.51 2.97
N ARG A 124 -16.44 4.24 3.42
CA ARG A 124 -17.82 4.04 2.94
C ARG A 124 -17.98 4.49 1.49
N ALA A 125 -17.35 5.60 1.11
CA ALA A 125 -17.28 6.05 -0.28
C ALA A 125 -16.60 5.01 -1.18
N SER A 126 -15.52 4.38 -0.72
CA SER A 126 -14.83 3.29 -1.43
C SER A 126 -15.75 2.09 -1.69
N LYS A 127 -16.55 1.67 -0.71
CA LYS A 127 -17.56 0.61 -0.90
C LYS A 127 -18.63 0.98 -1.94
N ALA A 128 -19.11 2.22 -1.92
CA ALA A 128 -20.07 2.72 -2.91
C ALA A 128 -19.47 2.75 -4.32
N LEU A 129 -18.23 3.24 -4.44
CA LEU A 129 -17.51 3.33 -5.71
C LEU A 129 -17.25 1.94 -6.31
N ARG A 130 -16.90 0.95 -5.47
CA ARG A 130 -16.75 -0.46 -5.89
C ARG A 130 -18.03 -1.07 -6.48
N ARG A 131 -19.21 -0.60 -6.03
CA ARG A 131 -20.50 -1.02 -6.61
C ARG A 131 -20.85 -0.26 -7.90
N GLY A 132 -20.09 0.79 -8.23
CA GLY A 132 -20.37 1.68 -9.36
C GLY A 132 -21.33 2.83 -9.04
N ASP A 133 -21.72 3.02 -7.77
CA ASP A 133 -22.56 4.15 -7.35
C ASP A 133 -21.70 5.38 -7.07
N TRP A 134 -21.59 6.24 -8.09
CA TRP A 134 -20.81 7.48 -8.00
C TRP A 134 -21.54 8.58 -7.22
N LYS A 135 -22.89 8.57 -7.14
CA LYS A 135 -23.68 9.62 -6.50
C LYS A 135 -23.53 9.58 -4.98
N THR A 136 -23.68 8.39 -4.39
CA THR A 136 -23.48 8.23 -2.94
C THR A 136 -22.03 8.46 -2.56
N CYS A 137 -21.07 8.00 -3.37
CA CYS A 137 -19.64 8.31 -3.20
C CYS A 137 -19.38 9.82 -3.19
N ALA A 138 -19.88 10.55 -4.19
CA ALA A 138 -19.71 12.00 -4.29
C ALA A 138 -20.36 12.73 -3.10
N ASN A 139 -21.52 12.29 -2.63
CA ASN A 139 -22.19 12.87 -1.48
C ASN A 139 -21.36 12.71 -0.20
N TYR A 140 -20.85 11.50 0.08
CA TYR A 140 -19.99 11.26 1.25
C TYR A 140 -18.69 12.06 1.21
N LEU A 141 -18.10 12.22 0.01
CA LEU A 141 -16.90 13.02 -0.13
C LEU A 141 -17.17 14.53 0.02
N THR A 142 -18.31 15.01 -0.47
CA THR A 142 -18.69 16.43 -0.42
C THR A 142 -19.15 16.87 0.97
N SER A 143 -19.75 15.95 1.74
CA SER A 143 -20.27 16.22 3.09
C SER A 143 -19.19 16.38 4.15
N MET A 144 -17.92 16.11 3.85
CA MET A 144 -16.86 16.20 4.85
C MET A 144 -16.60 17.65 5.27
N ASP A 145 -16.47 17.88 6.58
CA ASP A 145 -16.17 19.21 7.12
C ASP A 145 -14.74 19.69 6.85
N VAL A 146 -13.85 18.79 6.41
CA VAL A 146 -12.42 19.09 6.14
C VAL A 146 -12.23 20.16 5.05
N TRP A 147 -13.22 20.34 4.17
CA TRP A 147 -13.13 21.30 3.07
C TRP A 147 -13.20 22.76 3.53
N LYS A 148 -13.79 23.04 4.70
CA LYS A 148 -13.84 24.39 5.29
C LYS A 148 -12.46 24.92 5.69
N LEU A 149 -11.48 24.02 5.83
CA LEU A 149 -10.12 24.32 6.29
C LEU A 149 -9.17 24.68 5.14
N VAL A 150 -9.63 24.59 3.88
CA VAL A 150 -8.78 24.90 2.72
C VAL A 150 -8.73 26.43 2.52
N PRO A 151 -7.55 27.06 2.51
CA PRO A 151 -7.44 28.49 2.28
C PRO A 151 -7.72 28.86 0.82
N GLY A 152 -8.69 29.76 0.63
CA GLY A 152 -9.03 30.42 -0.62
C GLY A 152 -10.52 30.32 -0.97
N ASP A 153 -11.16 31.49 -1.11
CA ASP A 153 -12.52 31.60 -1.64
C ASP A 153 -12.54 31.02 -3.07
N ASN A 154 -13.57 30.23 -3.39
CA ASN A 154 -13.73 29.48 -4.65
C ASN A 154 -12.80 28.25 -4.82
N MET A 155 -11.85 27.96 -3.93
CA MET A 155 -11.05 26.73 -4.04
C MET A 155 -11.86 25.48 -3.67
N VAL A 156 -12.76 25.60 -2.69
CA VAL A 156 -13.62 24.50 -2.25
C VAL A 156 -14.51 24.02 -3.39
N GLU A 157 -15.10 24.94 -4.13
CA GLU A 157 -15.94 24.62 -5.28
C GLU A 157 -15.13 23.96 -6.40
N LYS A 158 -13.94 24.50 -6.71
CA LYS A 158 -13.01 23.90 -7.68
C LYS A 158 -12.59 22.48 -7.30
N ILE A 159 -12.35 22.22 -6.02
CA ILE A 159 -12.02 20.87 -5.54
C ILE A 159 -13.24 19.95 -5.66
N LYS A 160 -14.43 20.43 -5.31
CA LYS A 160 -15.68 19.65 -5.44
C LYS A 160 -15.98 19.29 -6.89
N THR A 161 -15.86 20.25 -7.83
CA THR A 161 -16.06 19.98 -9.26
C THR A 161 -15.01 19.01 -9.79
N MET A 162 -13.73 19.23 -9.46
CA MET A 162 -12.64 18.34 -9.84
C MET A 162 -12.84 16.92 -9.29
N LEU A 163 -13.22 16.79 -8.02
CA LEU A 163 -13.49 15.48 -7.42
C LEU A 163 -14.67 14.81 -8.09
N LEU A 164 -15.74 15.53 -8.39
CA LEU A 164 -16.92 14.98 -9.06
C LEU A 164 -16.56 14.42 -10.44
N GLU A 165 -15.81 15.17 -11.25
CA GLU A 165 -15.31 14.69 -12.55
C GLU A 165 -14.44 13.43 -12.40
N LYS A 166 -13.51 13.42 -11.44
CA LYS A 166 -12.63 12.27 -11.21
C LYS A 166 -13.36 11.05 -10.67
N ILE A 167 -14.35 11.23 -9.79
CA ILE A 167 -15.17 10.14 -9.25
C ILE A 167 -16.05 9.55 -10.36
N LYS A 168 -16.62 10.39 -11.26
CA LYS A 168 -17.38 9.89 -12.42
C LYS A 168 -16.50 9.02 -13.32
N LEU A 169 -15.30 9.52 -13.65
CA LEU A 169 -14.33 8.79 -14.47
C LEU A 169 -13.93 7.45 -13.83
N GLU A 170 -13.49 7.47 -12.57
CA GLU A 170 -13.06 6.24 -11.89
C GLU A 170 -14.23 5.32 -11.54
N GLY A 171 -15.43 5.86 -11.33
CA GLY A 171 -16.67 5.10 -11.16
C GLY A 171 -17.03 4.32 -12.41
N LEU A 172 -16.94 4.94 -13.59
CA LEU A 172 -17.12 4.26 -14.88
C LEU A 172 -16.10 3.13 -15.06
N ARG A 173 -14.81 3.41 -14.82
CA ARG A 173 -13.74 2.39 -14.95
C ARG A 173 -13.97 1.22 -14.00
N THR A 174 -14.28 1.51 -12.74
CA THR A 174 -14.54 0.50 -11.71
C THR A 174 -15.78 -0.34 -12.06
N TYR A 175 -16.85 0.30 -12.55
CA TYR A 175 -18.06 -0.39 -12.99
C TYR A 175 -17.75 -1.35 -14.15
N LEU A 176 -17.02 -0.89 -15.17
CA LEU A 176 -16.63 -1.74 -16.29
C LEU A 176 -15.75 -2.91 -15.86
N PHE A 177 -14.85 -2.72 -14.89
CA PHE A 177 -14.05 -3.83 -14.35
C PHE A 177 -14.87 -4.84 -13.54
N ALA A 178 -15.77 -4.36 -12.68
CA ALA A 178 -16.54 -5.24 -11.80
C ALA A 178 -17.59 -6.06 -12.58
N PHE A 179 -18.17 -5.47 -13.63
CA PHE A 179 -19.28 -6.07 -14.36
C PHE A 179 -18.92 -6.52 -15.79
N SER A 180 -17.66 -6.45 -16.23
CA SER A 180 -17.25 -6.92 -17.58
C SER A 180 -17.61 -8.37 -17.83
N SER A 181 -17.58 -9.21 -16.79
CA SER A 181 -17.89 -10.65 -16.87
C SER A 181 -19.38 -10.94 -17.11
N GLN A 182 -20.26 -10.03 -16.70
CA GLN A 182 -21.70 -10.24 -16.70
C GLN A 182 -22.39 -9.69 -17.95
N TYR A 183 -21.71 -8.81 -18.70
CA TYR A 183 -22.26 -8.16 -19.88
C TYR A 183 -21.60 -8.67 -21.18
N ASP A 184 -22.41 -8.83 -22.22
CA ASP A 184 -21.95 -9.26 -23.55
C ASP A 184 -21.80 -8.06 -24.48
N SER A 185 -22.75 -7.12 -24.39
CA SER A 185 -22.72 -5.84 -25.07
C SER A 185 -23.24 -4.74 -24.15
N LEU A 186 -22.65 -3.55 -24.27
CA LEU A 186 -23.03 -2.35 -23.52
C LEU A 186 -23.25 -1.19 -24.48
N SER A 187 -24.40 -0.51 -24.37
CA SER A 187 -24.67 0.66 -25.19
C SER A 187 -24.03 1.92 -24.60
N LEU A 188 -23.43 2.75 -25.47
CA LEU A 188 -22.80 4.00 -25.05
C LEU A 188 -23.82 5.00 -24.51
N THR A 189 -25.03 5.03 -25.08
CA THR A 189 -26.14 5.90 -24.63
C THR A 189 -26.55 5.60 -23.20
N GLN A 190 -26.65 4.33 -22.81
CA GLN A 190 -26.96 3.93 -21.44
C GLN A 190 -25.84 4.31 -20.47
N LEU A 191 -24.57 4.10 -20.84
CA LEU A 191 -23.43 4.51 -20.02
C LEU A 191 -23.39 6.03 -19.81
N CYS A 192 -23.68 6.82 -20.85
CA CYS A 192 -23.78 8.28 -20.73
C CYS A 192 -24.90 8.69 -19.77
N GLY A 193 -26.06 8.03 -19.84
CA GLY A 193 -27.19 8.29 -18.94
C GLY A 193 -26.91 7.90 -17.48
N MET A 194 -26.20 6.79 -17.25
CA MET A 194 -25.87 6.31 -15.90
C MET A 194 -24.85 7.20 -15.18
N PHE A 195 -23.81 7.65 -15.89
CA PHE A 195 -22.72 8.44 -15.31
C PHE A 195 -22.84 9.95 -15.53
N GLU A 196 -23.86 10.41 -16.27
CA GLU A 196 -24.08 11.82 -16.62
C GLU A 196 -22.80 12.45 -17.19
N MET A 197 -22.27 11.81 -18.24
CA MET A 197 -21.03 12.18 -18.93
C MET A 197 -21.28 12.37 -20.42
N THR A 198 -20.37 13.09 -21.09
CA THR A 198 -20.46 13.26 -22.54
C THR A 198 -20.03 12.00 -23.28
N LYS A 199 -20.62 11.77 -24.46
CA LYS A 199 -20.28 10.62 -25.32
C LYS A 199 -18.78 10.56 -25.63
N THR A 200 -18.16 11.71 -25.86
CA THR A 200 -16.74 11.84 -26.21
C THR A 200 -15.82 11.43 -25.06
N GLU A 201 -16.15 11.84 -23.83
CA GLU A 201 -15.39 11.45 -22.63
C GLU A 201 -15.48 9.95 -22.36
N VAL A 202 -16.69 9.38 -22.40
CA VAL A 202 -16.91 7.94 -22.20
C VAL A 202 -16.16 7.15 -23.27
N HIS A 203 -16.28 7.54 -24.54
CA HIS A 203 -15.58 6.90 -25.64
C HIS A 203 -14.05 6.96 -25.47
N SER A 204 -13.50 8.11 -25.07
CA SER A 204 -12.06 8.30 -24.82
C SER A 204 -11.55 7.41 -23.69
N VAL A 205 -12.28 7.37 -22.57
CA VAL A 205 -11.91 6.56 -21.39
C VAL A 205 -11.93 5.07 -21.73
N VAL A 206 -13.01 4.58 -22.34
CA VAL A 206 -13.15 3.18 -22.71
C VAL A 206 -12.12 2.78 -23.77
N SER A 207 -11.86 3.64 -24.76
CA SER A 207 -10.82 3.39 -25.77
C SER A 207 -9.43 3.29 -25.15
N LYS A 208 -9.12 4.14 -24.16
CA LYS A 208 -7.86 4.05 -23.40
C LYS A 208 -7.75 2.74 -22.62
N MET A 209 -8.84 2.27 -22.01
CA MET A 209 -8.87 0.97 -21.32
C MET A 209 -8.65 -0.21 -22.28
N MET A 210 -9.21 -0.15 -23.50
CA MET A 210 -8.98 -1.17 -24.53
C MET A 210 -7.51 -1.20 -24.99
N ILE A 211 -6.90 -0.03 -25.23
CA ILE A 211 -5.49 0.09 -25.65
C ILE A 211 -4.55 -0.44 -24.56
N ASN A 212 -4.81 -0.11 -23.30
CA ASN A 212 -4.03 -0.60 -22.17
C ASN A 212 -4.20 -2.11 -21.90
N ARG A 213 -5.04 -2.82 -22.67
CA ARG A 213 -5.41 -4.24 -22.47
C ARG A 213 -5.98 -4.51 -21.07
N GLU A 214 -6.65 -3.49 -20.53
CA GLU A 214 -7.40 -3.55 -19.28
C GLU A 214 -8.79 -4.16 -19.53
N LEU A 215 -9.41 -3.84 -20.68
CA LEU A 215 -10.71 -4.36 -21.09
C LEU A 215 -10.61 -5.09 -22.44
N TYR A 216 -11.02 -6.36 -22.50
CA TYR A 216 -11.09 -7.13 -23.74
C TYR A 216 -12.42 -6.87 -24.45
N ALA A 217 -12.52 -5.70 -25.07
CA ALA A 217 -13.70 -5.29 -25.80
C ALA A 217 -13.34 -4.72 -27.17
N SER A 218 -14.33 -4.69 -28.06
CA SER A 218 -14.26 -3.98 -29.34
C SER A 218 -15.43 -3.04 -29.50
N TRP A 219 -15.17 -1.92 -30.17
CA TRP A 219 -16.21 -0.98 -30.58
C TRP A 219 -16.97 -1.50 -31.80
N ASP A 220 -18.29 -1.42 -31.74
CA ASP A 220 -19.15 -1.53 -32.90
C ASP A 220 -19.62 -0.12 -33.32
N GLN A 221 -19.07 0.36 -34.44
CA GLN A 221 -19.21 1.73 -34.88
C GLN A 221 -20.63 2.10 -35.38
N PRO A 222 -21.40 1.21 -36.05
CA PRO A 222 -22.76 1.53 -36.47
C PRO A 222 -23.76 1.62 -35.32
N THR A 223 -23.61 0.80 -34.27
CA THR A 223 -24.58 0.73 -33.17
C THR A 223 -24.16 1.54 -31.93
N GLU A 224 -22.97 2.14 -31.93
CA GLU A 224 -22.36 2.80 -30.76
C GLU A 224 -22.36 1.88 -29.52
N THR A 225 -22.08 0.58 -29.72
CA THR A 225 -22.01 -0.40 -28.63
C THR A 225 -20.61 -0.94 -28.41
N ILE A 226 -20.33 -1.30 -27.16
CA ILE A 226 -19.11 -1.97 -26.73
C ILE A 226 -19.43 -3.46 -26.68
N VAL A 227 -18.80 -4.25 -27.55
CA VAL A 227 -18.93 -5.71 -27.54
C VAL A 227 -17.79 -6.29 -26.71
N LEU A 228 -18.14 -6.92 -25.60
CA LEU A 228 -17.21 -7.55 -24.67
C LEU A 228 -16.89 -8.96 -25.19
N ARG A 229 -15.60 -9.28 -25.34
CA ARG A 229 -15.17 -10.62 -25.70
C ARG A 229 -14.94 -11.40 -24.43
N LYS A 230 -15.79 -12.40 -24.17
CA LYS A 230 -15.65 -13.33 -23.04
C LYS A 230 -14.40 -14.18 -23.18
N VAL A 231 -13.27 -13.64 -22.76
CA VAL A 231 -12.01 -14.37 -22.59
C VAL A 231 -11.68 -14.40 -21.10
N GLU A 232 -12.66 -14.79 -20.29
CA GLU A 232 -12.41 -15.06 -18.87
C GLU A 232 -12.07 -16.54 -18.72
N PRO A 233 -10.86 -16.88 -18.27
CA PRO A 233 -10.50 -18.26 -18.02
C PRO A 233 -11.42 -18.86 -16.96
N THR A 234 -11.82 -20.12 -17.15
CA THR A 234 -12.60 -20.84 -16.14
C THR A 234 -11.85 -20.89 -14.81
N SER A 235 -12.55 -21.11 -13.70
CA SER A 235 -11.91 -21.22 -12.37
C SER A 235 -10.77 -22.25 -12.35
N LEU A 236 -10.93 -23.36 -13.06
CA LEU A 236 -9.89 -24.37 -13.25
C LEU A 236 -8.69 -23.84 -14.04
N GLN A 237 -8.92 -23.14 -15.15
CA GLN A 237 -7.84 -22.51 -15.93
C GLN A 237 -7.10 -21.45 -15.11
N LYS A 238 -7.81 -20.64 -14.31
CA LYS A 238 -7.20 -19.68 -13.37
C LYS A 238 -6.32 -20.41 -12.35
N MET A 239 -6.79 -21.49 -11.74
CA MET A 239 -6.00 -22.29 -10.80
C MET A 239 -4.77 -22.93 -11.46
N ALA A 240 -4.92 -23.46 -12.68
CA ALA A 240 -3.82 -24.06 -13.43
C ALA A 240 -2.73 -23.02 -13.77
N LEU A 241 -3.11 -21.83 -14.22
CA LEU A 241 -2.18 -20.72 -14.46
C LEU A 241 -1.46 -20.30 -13.17
N GLN A 242 -2.19 -20.16 -12.06
CA GLN A 242 -1.58 -19.85 -10.76
C GLN A 242 -0.62 -20.94 -10.28
N PHE A 243 -0.92 -22.20 -10.56
CA PHE A 243 -0.05 -23.33 -10.21
C PHE A 243 1.20 -23.33 -11.09
N ALA A 244 1.08 -23.04 -12.39
CA ALA A 244 2.21 -22.90 -13.30
C ALA A 244 3.17 -21.79 -12.85
N GLU A 245 2.65 -20.61 -12.48
CA GLU A 245 3.46 -19.51 -11.91
C GLU A 245 4.18 -19.95 -10.62
N LYS A 246 3.46 -20.64 -9.72
CA LYS A 246 4.05 -21.14 -8.47
C LYS A 246 5.13 -22.20 -8.73
N ALA A 247 4.89 -23.12 -9.66
CA ALA A 247 5.86 -24.13 -10.06
C ALA A 247 7.12 -23.48 -10.63
N ALA A 248 6.98 -22.48 -11.50
CA ALA A 248 8.13 -21.70 -11.99
C ALA A 248 8.89 -21.02 -10.85
N SER A 249 8.19 -20.37 -9.90
CA SER A 249 8.84 -19.75 -8.74
C SER A 249 9.54 -20.76 -7.82
N LEU A 250 9.03 -21.99 -7.73
CA LEU A 250 9.65 -23.08 -6.98
C LEU A 250 10.90 -23.61 -7.68
N VAL A 251 10.89 -23.70 -9.01
CA VAL A 251 12.08 -24.06 -9.78
C VAL A 251 13.17 -23.01 -9.57
N GLU A 252 12.87 -21.72 -9.70
CA GLU A 252 13.84 -20.65 -9.41
C GLU A 252 14.37 -20.71 -7.97
N ALA A 253 13.51 -21.01 -7.00
CA ALA A 253 13.93 -21.15 -5.60
C ALA A 253 14.85 -22.38 -5.40
N ASN A 254 14.53 -23.50 -6.06
CA ASN A 254 15.34 -24.72 -6.02
C ASN A 254 16.71 -24.50 -6.70
N GLU A 255 16.76 -23.81 -7.83
CA GLU A 255 18.01 -23.43 -8.49
C GLU A 255 18.87 -22.55 -7.58
N ARG A 256 18.30 -21.53 -6.94
CA ARG A 256 19.03 -20.69 -5.97
C ARG A 256 19.56 -21.47 -4.77
N LEU A 257 18.79 -22.43 -4.26
CA LEU A 257 19.23 -23.29 -3.15
C LEU A 257 20.32 -24.26 -3.62
N LEU A 258 20.21 -24.80 -4.82
CA LEU A 258 21.25 -25.63 -5.43
C LEU A 258 22.53 -24.83 -5.65
N ASP A 259 22.47 -23.59 -6.12
CA ASP A 259 23.66 -22.73 -6.25
C ASP A 259 24.31 -22.46 -4.89
N ALA A 260 23.50 -22.21 -3.85
CA ALA A 260 23.98 -21.99 -2.49
C ALA A 260 24.56 -23.26 -1.83
N THR A 261 24.05 -24.44 -2.19
CA THR A 261 24.46 -25.73 -1.61
C THR A 261 25.61 -26.37 -2.38
N SER A 262 25.58 -26.29 -3.71
CA SER A 262 26.62 -26.83 -4.59
C SER A 262 27.91 -26.02 -4.52
N GLY A 263 27.86 -24.78 -4.03
CA GLY A 263 29.03 -23.92 -3.86
C GLY A 263 29.79 -23.76 -5.18
N SER A 264 29.64 -22.62 -5.86
CA SER A 264 30.54 -22.26 -6.95
C SER A 264 31.98 -22.13 -6.43
N TYR A 265 32.67 -23.26 -6.33
CA TYR A 265 34.10 -23.38 -6.52
C TYR A 265 34.32 -23.24 -8.02
N GLY A 266 34.69 -22.03 -8.43
CA GLY A 266 35.27 -21.72 -9.74
C GLY A 266 34.25 -21.59 -10.86
N TYR A 267 34.03 -20.34 -11.30
CA TYR A 267 34.02 -19.92 -12.72
C TYR A 267 33.78 -18.41 -12.86
N LYS A 268 34.29 -17.61 -11.93
CA LYS A 268 34.35 -16.14 -12.03
C LYS A 268 35.57 -15.59 -11.31
N ASP A 269 36.79 -15.94 -11.75
CA ASP A 269 37.94 -15.01 -11.68
C ASP A 269 39.21 -15.55 -12.38
N ASP A 270 39.19 -15.68 -13.70
CA ASP A 270 40.43 -15.93 -14.46
C ASP A 270 40.45 -15.13 -15.78
N ASN A 271 40.10 -13.83 -15.71
CA ASN A 271 40.31 -12.90 -16.83
C ASN A 271 41.28 -11.75 -16.50
N TRP A 272 42.15 -11.93 -15.50
CA TRP A 272 43.26 -11.00 -15.20
C TRP A 272 44.63 -11.55 -15.60
N LYS A 273 44.71 -12.16 -16.79
CA LYS A 273 45.98 -12.44 -17.47
C LYS A 273 45.86 -12.16 -18.97
N SER A 274 45.86 -10.89 -19.34
CA SER A 274 46.37 -10.48 -20.66
C SER A 274 46.73 -9.00 -20.66
N GLY A 275 47.99 -8.71 -21.03
CA GLY A 275 48.41 -7.44 -21.64
C GLY A 275 48.50 -6.23 -20.72
N ASP A 276 49.69 -5.94 -20.21
CA ASP A 276 50.51 -4.83 -20.74
C ASP A 276 51.51 -4.36 -19.67
N GLY A 277 52.78 -4.63 -19.94
CA GLY A 277 53.84 -3.84 -19.35
C GLY A 277 53.83 -2.46 -19.98
N TYR A 278 53.93 -1.42 -19.18
CA TYR A 278 54.88 -0.31 -19.41
C TYR A 278 55.02 0.50 -18.12
N HIS A 279 56.28 0.67 -17.73
CA HIS A 279 56.78 1.48 -16.64
C HIS A 279 56.24 2.91 -16.64
N HIS A 280 55.76 3.42 -15.50
CA HIS A 280 56.03 4.79 -15.03
C HIS A 280 55.42 5.03 -13.64
N HIS A 281 56.24 5.04 -12.58
CA HIS A 281 56.41 6.24 -11.74
C HIS A 281 57.47 6.07 -10.64
N HIS A 282 58.25 7.13 -10.51
CA HIS A 282 59.37 7.39 -9.62
C HIS A 282 58.96 7.61 -8.15
N HIS A 283 59.92 7.30 -7.25
CA HIS A 283 60.37 7.99 -6.01
C HIS A 283 59.32 8.54 -5.02
N HIS A 284 59.45 8.48 -3.68
CA HIS A 284 60.58 8.43 -2.74
C HIS A 284 60.05 7.90 -1.37
N HIS A 285 60.78 7.05 -0.64
CA HIS A 285 61.52 7.36 0.62
C HIS A 285 60.76 8.27 1.62
N HIS A 286 60.45 7.83 2.85
CA HIS A 286 61.36 7.48 3.96
C HIS A 286 60.61 6.61 5.00
N HIS A 287 61.12 5.45 5.45
CA HIS A 287 61.92 5.24 6.68
C HIS A 287 61.63 6.23 7.83
N HIS A 288 61.38 5.86 9.09
CA HIS A 288 61.93 4.74 9.84
C HIS A 288 61.17 4.64 11.18
N HIS A 289 60.95 3.40 11.62
CA HIS A 289 61.24 2.87 12.97
C HIS A 289 60.62 3.49 14.24
N ASN A 290 60.35 2.75 15.31
CA ASN A 290 60.30 1.32 15.64
C ASN A 290 59.93 1.27 17.13
N HIS A 291 59.60 0.07 17.59
CA HIS A 291 59.77 -0.40 18.97
C HIS A 291 58.71 0.06 20.00
N ASN A 292 58.16 -0.83 20.83
CA ASN A 292 58.40 -2.26 21.01
C ASN A 292 57.37 -2.79 22.02
N GLN A 293 57.02 -4.07 21.86
CA GLN A 293 56.93 -5.10 22.91
C GLN A 293 56.01 -4.85 24.13
N ARG A 294 55.20 -5.80 24.61
CA ARG A 294 55.27 -7.27 24.66
C ARG A 294 53.82 -7.74 24.92
N MET A 295 53.28 -8.73 24.20
CA MET A 295 53.49 -10.17 24.38
C MET A 295 53.04 -10.70 25.76
N VAL A 296 52.09 -11.64 25.68
CA VAL A 296 52.05 -13.00 26.27
C VAL A 296 50.60 -13.26 26.68
N GLY A 297 49.84 -14.03 25.90
CA GLY A 297 49.63 -15.48 26.13
C GLY A 297 48.25 -15.65 26.80
N GLY A 298 47.38 -16.60 26.51
CA GLY A 298 47.39 -17.83 25.74
C GLY A 298 46.14 -18.61 26.20
N GLN A 299 45.53 -19.37 25.28
CA GLN A 299 44.62 -20.51 25.52
C GLN A 299 43.33 -20.34 26.35
N GLY A 300 42.21 -20.76 25.74
CA GLY A 300 40.99 -21.08 26.48
C GLY A 300 39.74 -21.27 25.62
N ARG A 301 39.66 -22.39 24.88
CA ARG A 301 38.38 -22.97 24.42
C ARG A 301 37.41 -23.07 25.61
N HIS A 302 36.14 -22.70 25.46
CA HIS A 302 35.01 -23.43 26.07
C HIS A 302 33.71 -23.20 25.27
N HIS A 303 33.25 -24.27 24.63
CA HIS A 303 31.88 -24.45 24.16
C HIS A 303 30.93 -24.48 25.36
N HIS A 304 29.77 -23.84 25.25
CA HIS A 304 28.63 -24.13 26.12
C HIS A 304 27.52 -24.77 25.28
N HIS A 305 27.45 -26.10 25.38
CA HIS A 305 26.31 -26.91 25.00
C HIS A 305 25.20 -26.70 26.01
N GLN A 306 24.01 -26.33 25.52
CA GLN A 306 22.80 -26.25 26.33
C GLN A 306 22.09 -27.61 26.26
N HIS A 307 22.23 -28.40 27.32
CA HIS A 307 21.54 -29.68 27.48
C HIS A 307 20.11 -29.48 27.99
N HIS A 308 19.20 -30.19 27.33
CA HIS A 308 17.88 -30.58 27.80
C HIS A 308 17.88 -31.05 29.26
N ARG A 309 16.88 -30.60 30.04
CA ARG A 309 16.41 -31.33 31.21
C ARG A 309 14.93 -31.68 31.09
N SER A 310 14.75 -33.00 31.10
CA SER A 310 13.53 -33.77 31.32
C SER A 310 12.98 -33.57 32.74
N GLY A 311 11.67 -33.68 32.88
CA GLY A 311 10.90 -33.79 34.12
C GLY A 311 9.43 -33.56 33.77
N GLY A 312 8.55 -34.54 33.59
CA GLY A 312 8.49 -35.87 34.20
C GLY A 312 7.70 -35.78 35.51
N GLY A 313 6.36 -35.79 35.44
CA GLY A 313 5.51 -35.73 36.63
C GLY A 313 4.01 -35.78 36.32
N LYS A 314 3.49 -36.99 36.09
CA LYS A 314 2.07 -37.32 36.08
C LYS A 314 1.44 -37.03 37.46
N SER A 315 0.20 -36.53 37.48
CA SER A 315 -0.76 -37.01 38.48
C SER A 315 -2.21 -36.87 37.97
N ARG A 316 -2.91 -38.00 38.01
CA ARG A 316 -4.30 -38.26 37.64
C ARG A 316 -5.03 -38.61 38.95
N GLY A 317 -6.32 -38.27 39.03
CA GLY A 317 -7.27 -38.76 40.04
C GLY A 317 -7.56 -37.69 41.10
N GLY A 318 -8.80 -37.27 41.37
CA GLY A 318 -10.06 -38.01 41.33
C GLY A 318 -10.53 -38.23 42.77
N GLY A 319 -11.52 -37.46 43.24
CA GLY A 319 -12.05 -37.60 44.60
C GLY A 319 -13.25 -36.70 44.88
N ARG A 320 -14.42 -37.33 45.03
CA ARG A 320 -15.74 -36.76 45.38
C ARG A 320 -15.83 -36.38 46.88
N ASN A 321 -16.55 -35.30 47.20
CA ASN A 321 -17.58 -35.18 48.26
C ASN A 321 -18.13 -33.73 48.24
N ARG A 322 -19.40 -33.46 47.93
CA ARG A 322 -20.66 -33.56 48.72
C ARG A 322 -20.68 -32.77 50.05
N SER A 323 -21.48 -31.70 50.01
CA SER A 323 -22.53 -31.30 50.97
C SER A 323 -22.19 -30.80 52.37
N MET A 324 -22.44 -29.50 52.61
CA MET A 324 -23.17 -28.83 53.72
C MET A 324 -22.86 -27.31 53.57
N GLY A 325 -23.75 -26.34 53.70
CA GLY A 325 -24.96 -26.22 54.51
C GLY A 325 -24.74 -25.24 55.68
N ASN A 326 -24.85 -23.93 55.44
CA ASN A 326 -25.20 -22.83 56.39
C ASN A 326 -25.01 -21.48 55.65
N ARG A 327 -25.96 -20.58 55.41
CA ARG A 327 -27.03 -19.93 56.20
C ARG A 327 -26.54 -19.03 57.36
N ARG A 328 -26.90 -17.74 57.23
CA ARG A 328 -26.96 -16.63 58.20
C ARG A 328 -25.61 -15.93 58.49
N ASN A 329 -25.52 -14.61 58.55
CA ASN A 329 -26.50 -13.53 58.73
C ASN A 329 -26.25 -12.39 57.73
#